data_AF-W3V350-F1
#
_entry.id   AF-W3V350-F1
#
_cell.length_a   1.000
_cell.length_b   1.000
_cell.length_c   1.000
_cell.angle_alpha   90.00
_cell.angle_beta   90.00
_cell.angle_gamma   90.00
#
_symmetry.space_group_name_H-M   'P 1'
#
loop_
_entity.id
_entity.type
_entity.pdbx_description
1 polymer ?
#
loop_
_entity_poly.entity_id
_entity_poly.type
_entity_poly.pdbx_seq_one_letter_code
_entity_poly.pdbx_strand_id
1 'polypeptide(L)'
;SPIAEYEKEFYRQDQKVIQTMQRVTSLETHPFEEHKIKQIYFCNKYPLCDEEGNCIGITFHMYKTENFSVAYYYEKTSPSALQFIPPNDVLTQTEWEVLFLILRSLDEESISEELMISTEDVINHTQSIYKKFDLPLHAELNDFCKENKLDLYIPERFVTIGSIELDRL
;
A
#
# COMPACT_ATOMS: atom_id res chain seq x y z
N SER A 1 15.15 -15.75 4.44
CA SER A 1 14.33 -14.77 3.69
C SER A 1 13.40 -14.09 4.68
N PRO A 2 13.19 -12.76 4.61
CA PRO A 2 12.24 -12.03 5.47
C PRO A 2 10.81 -12.61 5.48
N ILE A 3 10.43 -13.28 4.39
CA ILE A 3 9.13 -13.94 4.21
C ILE A 3 8.97 -15.15 5.15
N ALA A 4 10.06 -15.74 5.64
CA ALA A 4 10.02 -16.94 6.50
C ALA A 4 9.37 -16.68 7.87
N GLU A 5 9.35 -15.44 8.35
CA GLU A 5 8.68 -15.09 9.62
C GLU A 5 7.16 -15.32 9.55
N TYR A 6 6.59 -15.35 8.35
CA TYR A 6 5.16 -15.52 8.09
C TYR A 6 4.78 -16.96 7.73
N GLU A 7 5.69 -17.93 7.87
CA GLU A 7 5.46 -19.35 7.56
C GLU A 7 4.19 -19.91 8.22
N LYS A 8 3.95 -19.56 9.49
CA LYS A 8 2.75 -20.02 10.22
C LYS A 8 1.45 -19.54 9.59
N GLU A 9 1.44 -18.31 9.09
CA GLU A 9 0.26 -17.71 8.47
C GLU A 9 0.06 -18.31 7.08
N PHE A 10 1.14 -18.54 6.31
CA PHE A 10 1.05 -19.24 5.04
C PHE A 10 0.54 -20.66 5.19
N TYR A 11 1.06 -21.41 6.17
CA TYR A 11 0.60 -22.75 6.48
C TYR A 11 -0.89 -22.75 6.84
N ARG A 12 -1.33 -21.80 7.67
CA ARG A 12 -2.74 -21.67 8.06
C ARG A 12 -3.64 -21.44 6.84
N GLN A 13 -3.22 -20.59 5.91
CA GLN A 13 -3.96 -20.32 4.67
C GLN A 13 -3.99 -21.55 3.75
N ASP A 14 -2.87 -22.24 3.61
CA ASP A 14 -2.77 -23.46 2.78
C ASP A 14 -3.69 -24.55 3.33
N GLN A 15 -3.71 -24.74 4.66
CA GLN A 15 -4.64 -25.66 5.31
C GLN A 15 -6.10 -25.27 5.08
N LYS A 16 -6.43 -23.97 5.13
CA LYS A 16 -7.79 -23.50 4.82
C LYS A 16 -8.16 -23.86 3.38
N VAL A 17 -7.29 -23.62 2.40
CA VAL A 17 -7.55 -23.99 1.00
C VAL A 17 -7.77 -25.49 0.82
N ILE A 18 -6.92 -26.33 1.43
CA ILE A 18 -7.03 -27.79 1.34
C ILE A 18 -8.35 -28.27 1.97
N GLN A 19 -8.73 -27.73 3.13
CA GLN A 19 -9.91 -28.16 3.87
C GLN A 19 -11.21 -27.72 3.20
N THR A 20 -11.24 -26.51 2.64
CA THR A 20 -12.45 -25.95 2.03
C THR A 20 -12.57 -26.25 0.54
N MET A 21 -11.47 -26.64 -0.11
CA MET A 21 -11.35 -26.73 -1.57
C MET A 21 -11.72 -25.40 -2.27
N GLN A 22 -11.53 -24.28 -1.57
CA GLN A 22 -11.86 -22.94 -2.05
C GLN A 22 -10.61 -22.05 -2.08
N ARG A 23 -10.65 -21.05 -2.97
CA ARG A 23 -9.61 -20.02 -3.04
C ARG A 23 -9.55 -19.24 -1.73
N VAL A 24 -8.34 -19.01 -1.23
CA VAL A 24 -8.05 -18.02 -0.17
C VAL A 24 -7.28 -16.86 -0.79
N THR A 25 -7.68 -15.62 -0.44
CA THR A 25 -6.99 -14.41 -0.88
C THR A 25 -6.35 -13.70 0.30
N SER A 26 -5.07 -13.39 0.20
CA SER A 26 -4.34 -12.60 1.19
C SER A 26 -3.66 -11.38 0.57
N LEU A 27 -3.50 -10.35 1.39
CA LEU A 27 -2.64 -9.20 1.12
C LEU A 27 -1.27 -9.48 1.72
N GLU A 28 -0.24 -9.47 0.89
CA GLU A 28 1.13 -9.81 1.20
C GLU A 28 2.01 -8.57 1.09
N THR A 29 2.52 -8.09 2.23
CA THR A 29 3.42 -6.95 2.31
C THR A 29 4.78 -7.42 2.79
N HIS A 30 5.73 -7.63 1.87
CA HIS A 30 7.07 -8.12 2.20
C HIS A 30 8.16 -7.33 1.46
N PRO A 31 9.39 -7.25 2.00
CA PRO A 31 10.55 -6.82 1.23
C PRO A 31 10.94 -7.95 0.27
N PHE A 32 10.70 -7.75 -1.04
CA PHE A 32 11.22 -8.63 -2.10
C PHE A 32 12.62 -8.14 -2.52
N GLU A 33 13.52 -9.04 -2.93
CA GLU A 33 14.97 -8.81 -3.07
C GLU A 33 15.44 -7.57 -3.88
N GLU A 34 16.71 -7.21 -3.64
CA GLU A 34 17.54 -6.08 -4.13
C GLU A 34 17.10 -4.67 -3.71
N HIS A 35 15.80 -4.41 -3.61
CA HIS A 35 15.27 -3.12 -3.20
C HIS A 35 14.70 -3.27 -1.80
N LYS A 36 15.31 -2.63 -0.79
CA LYS A 36 14.90 -2.65 0.64
C LYS A 36 13.49 -2.08 0.91
N ILE A 37 12.63 -2.00 -0.11
CA ILE A 37 11.37 -1.29 -0.13
C ILE A 37 10.24 -2.31 -0.06
N LYS A 38 9.32 -2.11 0.89
CA LYS A 38 8.13 -2.94 1.08
C LYS A 38 7.24 -2.86 -0.16
N GLN A 39 6.78 -3.99 -0.66
CA GLN A 39 5.82 -4.04 -1.76
C GLN A 39 4.59 -4.83 -1.35
N ILE A 40 3.42 -4.34 -1.75
CA ILE A 40 2.13 -4.98 -1.48
C ILE A 40 1.68 -5.80 -2.70
N TYR A 41 1.37 -7.07 -2.46
CA TYR A 41 0.85 -8.02 -3.44
C TYR A 41 -0.45 -8.63 -2.94
N PHE A 42 -1.37 -8.93 -3.85
CA PHE A 42 -2.40 -9.92 -3.56
C PHE A 42 -1.86 -11.30 -3.87
N CYS A 43 -2.11 -12.25 -2.98
CA CYS A 43 -1.82 -13.66 -3.18
C CYS A 43 -3.14 -14.43 -3.20
N ASN A 44 -3.46 -15.00 -4.36
CA ASN A 44 -4.56 -15.94 -4.48
C ASN A 44 -4.00 -17.36 -4.40
N LYS A 45 -4.44 -18.15 -3.42
CA LYS A 45 -4.09 -19.57 -3.26
C LYS A 45 -5.26 -20.44 -3.67
N TYR A 46 -5.00 -21.47 -4.48
CA TYR A 46 -5.98 -22.39 -5.05
C TYR A 46 -5.61 -23.85 -4.75
N PRO A 47 -6.60 -24.75 -4.59
CA PRO A 47 -6.31 -26.17 -4.48
C PRO A 47 -5.77 -26.67 -5.83
N LEU A 48 -4.61 -27.34 -5.80
CA LEU A 48 -4.09 -28.06 -6.95
C LEU A 48 -4.64 -29.48 -6.88
N CYS A 49 -5.46 -29.87 -7.84
CA CYS A 49 -6.11 -31.17 -7.87
C CYS A 49 -5.52 -32.07 -8.96
N ASP A 50 -5.52 -33.38 -8.71
CA ASP A 50 -5.28 -34.39 -9.75
C ASP A 50 -6.50 -34.56 -10.67
N GLU A 51 -6.39 -35.47 -11.64
CA GLU A 51 -7.47 -35.77 -12.60
C GLU A 51 -8.72 -36.36 -11.94
N GLU A 52 -8.60 -36.95 -10.75
CA GLU A 52 -9.69 -37.53 -9.96
C GLU A 52 -10.37 -36.48 -9.06
N GLY A 53 -9.83 -35.25 -9.01
CA GLY A 53 -10.34 -34.16 -8.18
C GLY A 53 -9.82 -34.18 -6.74
N ASN A 54 -8.83 -35.03 -6.42
CA ASN A 54 -8.20 -35.02 -5.10
C ASN A 54 -7.18 -33.87 -5.02
N CYS A 55 -7.20 -33.13 -3.92
CA CYS A 55 -6.23 -32.08 -3.68
C CYS A 55 -4.84 -32.67 -3.40
N ILE A 56 -3.89 -32.42 -4.31
CA ILE A 56 -2.50 -32.88 -4.21
C ILE A 56 -1.53 -31.77 -3.79
N GLY A 57 -2.02 -30.53 -3.65
CA GLY A 57 -1.21 -29.41 -3.19
C GLY A 57 -1.90 -28.08 -3.34
N ILE A 58 -1.09 -27.01 -3.37
CA ILE A 58 -1.55 -25.64 -3.56
C ILE A 58 -0.82 -25.05 -4.76
N THR A 59 -1.54 -24.30 -5.58
CA THR A 59 -0.94 -23.35 -6.53
C THR A 59 -1.34 -21.95 -6.11
N PHE A 60 -0.47 -20.97 -6.34
CA PHE A 60 -0.76 -19.60 -5.98
C PHE A 60 -0.33 -18.62 -7.07
N HIS A 61 -1.04 -17.51 -7.13
CA HIS A 61 -0.76 -16.41 -8.04
C HIS A 61 -0.61 -15.12 -7.23
N MET A 62 0.59 -14.54 -7.27
CA MET A 62 0.88 -13.24 -6.67
C MET A 62 0.90 -12.17 -7.75
N TYR A 63 0.21 -11.06 -7.49
CA TYR A 63 0.16 -9.93 -8.41
C TYR A 63 0.12 -8.62 -7.63
N LYS A 64 0.72 -7.57 -8.17
CA LYS A 64 0.65 -6.23 -7.56
C LYS A 64 -0.78 -5.72 -7.69
N THR A 65 -1.25 -5.05 -6.64
CA THR A 65 -2.50 -4.30 -6.76
C THR A 65 -2.30 -3.16 -7.74
N GLU A 66 -3.07 -3.21 -8.82
CA GLU A 66 -3.35 -2.08 -9.67
C GLU A 66 -4.55 -1.36 -9.04
N ASN A 67 -4.43 -0.07 -8.71
CA ASN A 67 -5.53 0.69 -8.11
C ASN A 67 -6.59 0.96 -9.19
N PHE A 68 -7.52 0.01 -9.34
CA PHE A 68 -8.72 0.18 -10.15
C PHE A 68 -9.73 1.04 -9.37
N SER A 69 -9.46 2.33 -9.29
CA SER A 69 -10.43 3.28 -8.73
C SER A 69 -11.67 3.35 -9.62
N VAL A 70 -12.78 3.88 -9.11
CA VAL A 70 -13.97 4.17 -9.95
C VAL A 70 -13.57 5.07 -11.13
N ALA A 71 -12.57 5.94 -10.97
CA ALA A 71 -12.00 6.74 -12.04
C ALA A 71 -11.37 5.90 -13.16
N TYR A 72 -10.82 4.71 -12.92
CA TYR A 72 -10.39 3.80 -14.00
C TYR A 72 -11.53 3.51 -14.99
N TYR A 73 -12.73 3.26 -14.47
CA TYR A 73 -13.89 2.90 -15.29
C TYR A 73 -14.53 4.09 -16.00
N TYR A 74 -14.52 5.28 -15.39
CA TYR A 74 -15.14 6.48 -15.95
C TYR A 74 -14.18 7.36 -16.75
N GLU A 75 -12.93 7.49 -16.31
CA GLU A 75 -11.91 8.39 -16.85
C GLU A 75 -10.87 7.65 -17.70
N LYS A 76 -10.92 6.31 -17.77
CA LYS A 76 -9.96 5.45 -18.48
C LYS A 76 -8.51 5.71 -18.07
N THR A 77 -8.29 6.17 -16.85
CA THR A 77 -6.95 6.31 -16.26
C THR A 77 -6.34 4.92 -16.12
N SER A 78 -5.04 4.73 -16.40
CA SER A 78 -4.42 3.41 -16.23
C SER A 78 -4.50 3.01 -14.75
N PRO A 79 -4.83 1.74 -14.43
CA PRO A 79 -4.72 1.26 -13.07
C PRO A 79 -3.30 1.50 -12.63
N SER A 80 -3.13 2.22 -11.53
CA SER A 80 -1.81 2.63 -11.08
C SER A 80 -1.46 1.79 -9.86
N ALA A 81 -0.33 1.08 -9.92
CA ALA A 81 0.14 0.36 -8.75
C ALA A 81 0.43 1.37 -7.62
N LEU A 82 0.04 1.03 -6.39
CA LEU A 82 0.45 1.79 -5.21
C LEU A 82 1.97 1.89 -5.21
N GLN A 83 2.49 3.12 -5.08
CA GLN A 83 3.92 3.36 -5.11
C GLN A 83 4.47 3.42 -3.68
N PHE A 84 5.43 2.55 -3.40
CA PHE A 84 6.16 2.54 -2.13
C PHE A 84 7.55 3.15 -2.27
N ILE A 85 7.86 3.67 -3.46
CA ILE A 85 9.06 4.44 -3.76
C ILE A 85 8.61 5.90 -3.90
N PRO A 86 9.26 6.86 -3.22
CA PRO A 86 8.98 8.26 -3.44
C PRO A 86 9.05 8.58 -4.94
N PRO A 87 8.06 9.31 -5.49
CA PRO A 87 8.01 9.59 -6.93
C PRO A 87 9.16 10.49 -7.40
N ASN A 88 9.78 11.24 -6.46
CA ASN A 88 10.96 12.08 -6.66
C ASN A 88 11.63 12.40 -5.31
N ASP A 89 12.72 13.17 -5.35
CA ASP A 89 13.53 13.61 -4.20
C ASP A 89 13.23 15.04 -3.72
N VAL A 90 12.15 15.66 -4.21
CA VAL A 90 11.78 17.06 -3.88
C VAL A 90 11.44 17.20 -2.39
N LEU A 91 10.67 16.25 -1.86
CA LEU A 91 10.28 16.22 -0.46
C LEU A 91 11.18 15.28 0.35
N THR A 92 11.41 15.65 1.60
CA THR A 92 12.01 14.78 2.61
C THR A 92 11.04 13.66 2.98
N GLN A 93 11.53 12.63 3.67
CA GLN A 93 10.67 11.55 4.15
C GLN A 93 9.53 12.06 5.03
N THR A 94 9.80 12.98 5.97
CA THR A 94 8.77 13.53 6.86
C THR A 94 7.76 14.40 6.11
N GLU A 95 8.20 15.18 5.12
CA GLU A 95 7.27 15.96 4.28
C GLU A 95 6.38 15.05 3.43
N TRP A 96 6.90 13.94 2.93
CA TRP A 96 6.08 12.93 2.26
C TRP A 96 5.03 12.32 3.20
N GLU A 97 5.40 12.08 4.47
CA GLU A 97 4.50 11.54 5.50
C GLU A 97 3.40 12.55 5.85
N VAL A 98 3.74 13.82 6.01
CA VAL A 98 2.78 14.92 6.22
C VAL A 98 1.84 15.05 5.01
N LEU A 99 2.38 15.10 3.79
CA LEU A 99 1.58 15.21 2.56
C LEU A 99 0.58 14.05 2.44
N PHE A 100 1.02 12.82 2.69
CA PHE A 100 0.15 11.64 2.66
C PHE A 100 -1.05 11.78 3.62
N LEU A 101 -0.84 12.27 4.85
CA LEU A 101 -1.91 12.43 5.83
C LEU A 101 -2.85 13.60 5.48
N ILE A 102 -2.32 14.71 4.93
CA ILE A 102 -3.13 15.81 4.40
C ILE A 102 -4.08 15.30 3.29
N LEU A 103 -3.58 14.47 2.37
CA LEU A 103 -4.40 13.90 1.30
C LEU A 103 -5.50 12.94 1.81
N ARG A 104 -5.39 12.46 3.06
CA ARG A 104 -6.43 11.69 3.76
C ARG A 104 -7.34 12.56 4.64
N SER A 105 -7.23 13.89 4.52
CA SER A 105 -8.04 14.88 5.21
C SER A 105 -7.89 14.86 6.74
N LEU A 106 -6.70 14.50 7.24
CA LEU A 106 -6.37 14.72 8.65
C LEU A 106 -6.03 16.19 8.89
N ASP A 107 -6.43 16.71 10.07
CA ASP A 107 -6.02 18.03 10.56
C ASP A 107 -4.63 18.01 11.19
N GLU A 108 -4.07 19.20 11.45
CA GLU A 108 -2.69 19.33 11.94
C GLU A 108 -2.48 18.70 13.32
N GLU A 109 -3.51 18.65 14.16
CA GLU A 109 -3.48 17.99 15.47
C GLU A 109 -3.41 16.47 15.31
N SER A 110 -4.26 15.88 14.46
CA SER A 110 -4.24 14.45 14.16
C SER A 110 -2.92 14.02 13.51
N ILE A 111 -2.35 14.85 12.62
CA ILE A 111 -1.05 14.59 12.00
C ILE A 111 0.07 14.65 13.04
N SER A 112 0.01 15.63 13.95
CA SER A 112 0.97 15.80 15.04
C SER A 112 1.00 14.54 15.92
N GLU A 113 -0.17 14.02 16.31
CA GLU A 113 -0.30 12.78 17.07
C GLU A 113 0.24 11.57 16.29
N GLU A 114 -0.18 11.38 15.03
CA GLU A 114 0.20 10.24 14.20
C GLU A 114 1.72 10.19 13.94
N LEU A 115 2.35 11.33 13.74
CA LEU A 115 3.79 11.42 13.45
C LEU A 115 4.66 11.59 14.69
N MET A 116 4.06 11.82 15.87
CA MET A 116 4.75 12.15 17.13
C MET A 116 5.67 13.38 17.01
N ILE A 117 5.21 14.43 16.33
CA ILE A 117 5.89 15.73 16.18
C ILE A 117 4.98 16.86 16.66
N SER A 118 5.48 18.08 16.84
CA SER A 118 4.63 19.20 17.26
C SER A 118 3.71 19.68 16.13
N THR A 119 2.55 20.25 16.47
CA THR A 119 1.66 20.91 15.49
C THR A 119 2.38 22.04 14.75
N GLU A 120 3.32 22.73 15.39
CA GLU A 120 4.17 23.75 14.76
C GLU A 120 5.05 23.13 13.66
N ASP A 121 5.64 21.96 13.92
CA ASP A 121 6.41 21.22 12.91
C ASP A 121 5.53 20.79 11.73
N VAL A 122 4.30 20.32 11.99
CA VAL A 122 3.34 20.00 10.93
C VAL A 122 3.08 21.20 10.03
N ILE A 123 2.80 22.37 10.62
CA ILE A 123 2.57 23.62 9.86
C ILE A 123 3.82 24.00 9.05
N ASN A 124 5.00 23.91 9.64
CA ASN A 124 6.27 24.21 8.97
C ASN A 124 6.54 23.27 7.80
N HIS A 125 6.28 21.97 7.96
CA HIS A 125 6.38 20.99 6.88
C HIS A 125 5.38 21.27 5.77
N THR A 126 4.13 21.58 6.09
CA THR A 126 3.11 21.96 5.11
C THR A 126 3.55 23.17 4.29
N GLN A 127 4.00 24.24 4.95
CA GLN A 127 4.52 25.43 4.24
C GLN A 127 5.74 25.12 3.36
N SER A 128 6.64 24.26 3.84
CA SER A 128 7.79 23.79 3.07
C SER A 128 7.35 23.03 1.81
N ILE A 129 6.34 22.16 1.90
CA ILE A 129 5.76 21.43 0.76
C ILE A 129 5.23 22.40 -0.29
N TYR A 130 4.39 23.37 0.09
CA TYR A 130 3.89 24.40 -0.83
C TYR A 130 5.03 25.13 -1.53
N LYS A 131 6.05 25.56 -0.78
CA LYS A 131 7.21 26.25 -1.33
C LYS A 131 8.00 25.38 -2.31
N LYS A 132 8.19 24.10 -2.00
CA LYS A 132 8.97 23.16 -2.83
C LYS A 132 8.27 22.79 -4.13
N PHE A 133 6.95 22.79 -4.14
CA PHE A 133 6.15 22.61 -5.35
C PHE A 133 5.80 23.93 -6.07
N ASP A 134 6.30 25.07 -5.59
CA ASP A 134 5.99 26.40 -6.11
C ASP A 134 4.48 26.68 -6.16
N LEU A 135 3.76 26.21 -5.13
CA LEU A 135 2.33 26.36 -4.99
C LEU A 135 1.98 27.53 -4.07
N PRO A 136 0.94 28.32 -4.39
CA PRO A 136 0.40 29.27 -3.44
C PRO A 136 -0.29 28.54 -2.28
N LEU A 137 -0.22 29.08 -1.06
CA LEU A 137 -0.75 28.45 0.17
C LEU A 137 -2.26 28.14 0.14
N HIS A 138 -3.01 28.69 -0.80
CA HIS A 138 -4.44 28.44 -0.98
C HIS A 138 -4.73 27.42 -2.10
N ALA A 139 -3.70 26.89 -2.76
CA ALA A 139 -3.89 25.86 -3.78
C ALA A 139 -4.43 24.57 -3.15
N GLU A 140 -5.33 23.90 -3.86
CA GLU A 140 -5.80 22.59 -3.44
C GLU A 140 -4.73 21.53 -3.72
N LEU A 141 -4.01 21.11 -2.67
CA LEU A 141 -2.97 20.08 -2.77
C LEU A 141 -3.47 18.77 -3.39
N ASN A 142 -4.74 18.44 -3.21
CA ASN A 142 -5.32 17.19 -3.71
C ASN A 142 -5.29 17.11 -5.24
N ASP A 143 -5.74 18.16 -5.91
CA ASP A 143 -5.78 18.22 -7.38
C ASP A 143 -4.37 18.24 -7.96
N PHE A 144 -3.48 19.06 -7.40
CA PHE A 144 -2.07 19.07 -7.79
C PHE A 144 -1.42 17.69 -7.66
N CYS A 145 -1.65 17.00 -6.53
CA CYS A 145 -1.06 15.68 -6.30
C CYS A 145 -1.59 14.64 -7.28
N LYS A 146 -2.89 14.65 -7.60
CA LYS A 146 -3.48 13.76 -8.61
C LYS A 146 -2.93 14.00 -10.01
N GLU A 147 -2.85 15.24 -10.44
CA GLU A 147 -2.30 15.61 -11.76
C GLU A 147 -0.84 15.14 -11.92
N ASN A 148 -0.08 15.19 -10.82
CA ASN A 148 1.34 14.80 -10.79
C ASN A 148 1.56 13.36 -10.28
N LYS A 149 0.50 12.58 -10.05
CA LYS A 149 0.54 11.18 -9.56
C LYS A 149 1.27 11.00 -8.21
N LEU A 150 1.30 12.03 -7.38
CA LEU A 150 1.92 12.02 -6.06
C LEU A 150 1.01 11.39 -5.00
N ASP A 151 -0.30 11.40 -5.25
CA ASP A 151 -1.35 10.81 -4.40
C ASP A 151 -1.29 9.27 -4.32
N LEU A 152 -0.54 8.65 -5.23
CA LEU A 152 -0.34 7.21 -5.29
C LEU A 152 0.77 6.71 -4.35
N TYR A 153 1.57 7.62 -3.80
CA TYR A 153 2.68 7.26 -2.91
C TYR A 153 2.20 6.99 -1.48
N ILE A 154 2.63 5.86 -0.91
CA ILE A 154 2.39 5.50 0.48
C ILE A 154 3.73 5.46 1.22
N PRO A 155 3.96 6.37 2.19
CA PRO A 155 5.17 6.35 3.01
C PRO A 155 5.35 5.04 3.79
N GLU A 156 6.59 4.57 3.89
CA GLU A 156 6.93 3.26 4.46
C GLU A 156 6.41 3.03 5.89
N ARG A 157 6.30 4.10 6.70
CA ARG A 157 5.76 4.02 8.07
C ARG A 157 4.31 3.57 8.13
N PHE A 158 3.53 3.87 7.09
CA PHE A 158 2.12 3.50 6.99
C PHE A 158 1.91 2.16 6.30
N VAL A 159 3.00 1.45 5.98
CA VAL A 159 2.99 0.14 5.36
C VAL A 159 3.32 -0.92 6.40
N THR A 160 2.29 -1.65 6.84
CA THR A 160 2.44 -2.78 7.76
C THR A 160 2.93 -4.01 6.99
N ILE A 161 4.07 -4.58 7.40
CA ILE A 161 4.56 -5.86 6.86
C ILE A 161 3.68 -6.97 7.41
N GLY A 162 3.19 -7.85 6.54
CA GLY A 162 2.31 -8.91 6.97
C GLY A 162 1.65 -9.68 5.84
N SER A 163 1.01 -10.78 6.23
CA SER A 163 0.08 -11.55 5.41
C SER A 163 -1.30 -11.42 6.05
N ILE A 164 -2.23 -10.75 5.36
CA ILE A 164 -3.59 -10.49 5.87
C ILE A 164 -4.60 -11.19 4.97
N GLU A 165 -5.29 -12.20 5.48
CA GLU A 165 -6.40 -12.87 4.78
C GLU A 165 -7.61 -11.93 4.64
N LEU A 166 -8.08 -11.69 3.42
CA LEU A 166 -9.13 -10.69 3.18
C LEU A 166 -10.50 -11.11 3.70
N ASP A 167 -10.80 -12.42 3.75
CA ASP A 167 -12.08 -12.93 4.27
C ASP A 167 -12.22 -12.73 5.79
N ARG A 168 -11.21 -12.17 6.46
CA ARG A 168 -11.18 -11.89 7.90
C ARG A 168 -11.27 -10.39 8.24
N LEU A 169 -11.34 -9.53 7.23
CA LEU A 169 -11.56 -8.08 7.36
C LEU A 169 -13.06 -7.76 7.27
#